data_AF-A0A2R6I1R2-F1
#
_entry.id   AF-A0A2R6I1R2-F1
#
_cell.length_a   1.000
_cell.length_b   1.000
_cell.length_c   1.000
_cell.angle_alpha   90.00
_cell.angle_beta   90.00
_cell.angle_gamma   90.00
#
_symmetry.space_group_name_H-M   'P 1'
#
loop_
_entity.id
_entity.type
_entity.pdbx_description
1 polymer ?
#
loop_
_entity_poly.entity_id
_entity_poly.type
_entity_poly.pdbx_seq_one_letter_code
_entity_poly.pdbx_strand_id
1 'polypeptide(L)'
;MKLAMIGFGQAGGKILDRFLEYDTTRGTGIVGHAVAVNTAKADLMGLDYVPEEHRVLIGQSVVKGHGAGTEPELGERCTRE
;
A
#
# COMPACT_ATOMS: atom_id res chain seq x y z
N MET A 1 19.68 -2.09 10.91
CA MET A 1 18.82 -0.89 10.82
C MET A 1 17.40 -1.38 10.55
N LYS A 2 16.38 -0.82 11.21
CA LYS A 2 14.98 -1.17 10.94
C LYS A 2 14.30 -0.05 10.17
N LEU A 3 13.53 -0.38 9.14
CA LEU A 3 12.79 0.54 8.30
C LEU A 3 11.30 0.49 8.62
N ALA A 4 10.65 1.65 8.62
CA ALA A 4 9.21 1.75 8.47
C ALA A 4 8.92 2.09 7.00
N MET A 5 8.11 1.28 6.33
CA MET A 5 7.86 1.39 4.90
C MET A 5 6.38 1.63 4.62
N ILE A 6 6.10 2.55 3.71
CA ILE A 6 4.75 2.85 3.24
C ILE A 6 4.71 2.64 1.73
N GLY A 7 3.97 1.63 1.29
CA GLY A 7 3.73 1.35 -0.12
C GLY A 7 2.53 2.15 -0.59
N PHE A 8 2.76 3.20 -1.37
CA PHE A 8 1.69 4.10 -1.85
C PHE A 8 1.28 3.77 -3.29
N GLY A 9 -0.02 3.61 -3.52
CA GLY A 9 -0.59 3.20 -4.81
C GLY A 9 -0.23 1.76 -5.20
N GLN A 10 -0.62 1.33 -6.40
CA GLN A 10 -0.46 -0.06 -6.85
C GLN A 10 1.01 -0.50 -6.89
N ALA A 11 1.87 0.31 -7.52
CA ALA A 11 3.30 -0.01 -7.66
C ALA A 11 4.00 -0.04 -6.30
N GLY A 12 3.77 0.97 -5.46
CA GLY A 12 4.35 1.04 -4.12
C GLY A 12 3.91 -0.13 -3.24
N GLY A 13 2.62 -0.51 -3.30
CA GLY A 13 2.09 -1.68 -2.62
C GLY A 13 2.80 -2.96 -3.04
N LYS A 14 2.92 -3.24 -4.34
CA LYS A 14 3.62 -4.44 -4.86
C LYS A 14 5.10 -4.49 -4.49
N ILE A 15 5.79 -3.35 -4.52
CA ILE A 15 7.20 -3.27 -4.11
C ILE A 15 7.34 -3.59 -2.62
N LEU A 16 6.50 -2.98 -1.77
CA LEU A 16 6.47 -3.26 -0.34
C LEU A 16 6.20 -4.75 -0.06
N ASP A 17 5.24 -5.33 -0.77
CA ASP A 17 4.88 -6.74 -0.63
C ASP A 17 6.07 -7.68 -0.91
N ARG A 18 6.83 -7.39 -1.98
CA ARG A 18 8.07 -8.12 -2.30
C ARG A 18 9.20 -7.89 -1.29
N PHE A 19 9.26 -6.70 -0.69
CA PHE A 19 10.21 -6.45 0.41
C PHE A 19 9.88 -7.29 1.64
N LEU A 20 8.59 -7.41 2.00
CA LEU A 20 8.16 -8.25 3.12
C LEU A 20 8.39 -9.75 2.82
N GLU A 21 8.09 -10.21 1.62
CA GLU A 21 8.45 -11.56 1.17
C GLU A 21 9.96 -11.81 1.37
N TYR A 22 10.80 -10.90 0.87
CA TYR A 22 12.25 -11.03 1.00
C TYR A 22 12.68 -11.06 2.47
N ASP A 23 12.19 -10.14 3.30
CA ASP A 23 12.58 -9.99 4.69
C ASP A 23 12.17 -11.20 5.54
N THR A 24 10.95 -11.70 5.32
CA THR A 24 10.40 -12.85 6.05
C THR A 24 11.02 -14.18 5.61
N THR A 25 11.22 -14.40 4.31
CA THR A 25 11.80 -15.65 3.78
C THR A 25 13.29 -15.80 4.10
N ARG A 26 14.01 -14.69 4.27
CA ARG A 26 15.45 -14.69 4.56
C ARG A 26 15.79 -14.34 6.01
N GLY A 27 14.81 -13.94 6.81
CA GLY A 27 15.00 -13.56 8.20
C GLY A 27 15.91 -12.35 8.38
N THR A 28 15.93 -11.40 7.44
CA THR A 28 16.83 -10.25 7.53
C THR A 28 16.43 -9.25 8.62
N GLY A 29 15.14 -9.19 8.97
CA GLY A 29 14.60 -8.35 10.05
C GLY A 29 14.78 -6.84 9.81
N ILE A 30 14.86 -6.43 8.54
CA ILE A 30 15.05 -5.04 8.11
C ILE A 30 13.72 -4.29 8.18
N VAL A 31 12.58 -4.94 7.87
CA VAL A 31 11.28 -4.28 7.86
C VAL A 31 10.69 -4.32 9.27
N GLY A 32 10.72 -3.18 9.96
CA GLY A 32 10.15 -3.03 11.29
C GLY A 32 8.63 -2.82 11.24
N HIS A 33 8.16 -2.04 10.28
CA HIS A 33 6.74 -1.74 10.06
C HIS A 33 6.46 -1.57 8.56
N ALA A 34 5.29 -2.00 8.11
CA ALA A 34 4.88 -1.94 6.71
C ALA A 34 3.39 -1.60 6.61
N VAL A 35 3.05 -0.59 5.81
CA VAL A 35 1.67 -0.16 5.53
C VAL A 35 1.49 0.02 4.02
N ALA A 36 0.42 -0.53 3.46
CA ALA A 36 0.04 -0.28 2.07
C ALA A 36 -1.14 0.69 2.01
N VAL A 37 -1.03 1.75 1.22
CA VAL A 37 -2.07 2.78 1.06
C VAL A 37 -2.47 2.85 -0.40
N ASN A 38 -3.77 2.74 -0.69
CA ASN A 38 -4.27 2.87 -2.06
C ASN A 38 -5.72 3.39 -2.07
N THR A 39 -6.15 3.91 -3.22
CA THR A 39 -7.53 4.31 -3.51
C THR A 39 -8.33 3.18 -4.18
N ALA A 40 -7.66 2.13 -4.67
CA ALA A 40 -8.28 0.96 -5.29
C ALA A 40 -8.33 -0.23 -4.32
N LYS A 41 -9.53 -0.71 -4.00
CA LYS A 41 -9.72 -1.85 -3.08
C LYS A 41 -9.14 -3.14 -3.66
N ALA A 42 -9.33 -3.37 -4.96
CA ALA A 42 -8.82 -4.56 -5.64
C ALA A 42 -7.29 -4.70 -5.55
N ASP A 43 -6.57 -3.59 -5.68
CA ASP A 43 -5.11 -3.57 -5.55
C ASP A 43 -4.65 -3.97 -4.14
N LEU A 44 -5.32 -3.48 -3.10
CA LEU A 44 -5.00 -3.85 -1.72
C LEU A 44 -5.31 -5.32 -1.45
N MET A 45 -6.44 -5.83 -1.93
CA MET A 45 -6.78 -7.25 -1.78
C MET A 45 -5.78 -8.18 -2.48
N GLY A 46 -5.14 -7.70 -3.55
CA GLY A 46 -4.13 -8.46 -4.31
C GLY A 46 -2.72 -8.49 -3.72
N LEU A 47 -2.51 -7.97 -2.50
CA LEU A 47 -1.24 -8.11 -1.78
C LEU A 47 -1.21 -9.43 -1.00
N ASP A 48 -0.06 -10.11 -0.98
CA ASP A 48 0.10 -11.43 -0.38
C ASP A 48 0.74 -11.37 1.02
N TYR A 49 1.67 -10.44 1.25
CA TYR A 49 2.53 -10.39 2.43
C TYR A 49 2.23 -9.23 3.39
N VAL A 50 1.69 -8.10 2.90
CA VAL A 50 1.23 -7.01 3.77
C VAL A 50 0.00 -7.48 4.56
N PRO A 51 -0.03 -7.46 5.90
CA PRO A 51 -1.20 -7.86 6.68
C PRO A 51 -2.44 -7.02 6.36
N GLU A 52 -3.64 -7.60 6.39
CA GLU A 52 -4.89 -6.89 6.01
C GLU A 52 -5.13 -5.64 6.87
N GLU A 53 -4.83 -5.70 8.15
CA GLU A 53 -4.93 -4.59 9.10
C GLU A 53 -3.98 -3.42 8.78
N HIS A 54 -2.95 -3.65 7.95
CA HIS A 54 -2.01 -2.65 7.49
C HIS A 54 -2.31 -2.16 6.06
N ARG A 55 -3.43 -2.57 5.48
CA ARG A 55 -3.89 -2.14 4.16
C ARG A 55 -4.94 -1.03 4.31
N VAL A 56 -4.54 0.20 4.04
CA VAL A 56 -5.35 1.39 4.21
C VAL A 56 -5.98 1.80 2.88
N LEU A 57 -7.30 1.64 2.80
CA LEU A 57 -8.10 2.19 1.70
C LEU A 57 -8.45 3.66 2.01
N ILE A 58 -8.08 4.57 1.10
CA ILE A 58 -8.37 6.01 1.19
C ILE A 58 -9.25 6.48 0.03
N GLY A 59 -9.82 7.69 0.14
CA GLY A 59 -10.59 8.32 -0.93
C GLY A 59 -11.94 7.67 -1.25
N GLN A 60 -12.53 6.92 -0.32
CA GLN A 60 -13.82 6.23 -0.55
C GLN A 60 -14.96 7.20 -0.88
N SER A 61 -14.97 8.40 -0.27
CA SER A 61 -15.89 9.51 -0.57
C SER A 61 -15.82 9.97 -2.02
N VAL A 62 -14.63 9.85 -2.64
CA VAL A 62 -14.31 10.43 -3.94
C VAL A 62 -14.43 9.41 -5.07
N VAL A 63 -13.78 8.25 -4.92
CA VAL A 63 -13.61 7.25 -5.99
C VAL A 63 -14.26 5.90 -5.67
N LYS A 64 -14.93 5.77 -4.51
CA LYS A 64 -15.66 4.57 -4.08
C LYS A 64 -14.83 3.27 -4.16
N GLY A 65 -13.51 3.37 -3.96
CA GLY A 65 -12.61 2.21 -3.98
C GLY A 65 -12.20 1.69 -5.36
N HIS A 66 -12.45 2.44 -6.45
CA HIS A 66 -12.09 2.03 -7.82
C HIS A 66 -10.73 2.56 -8.30
N GLY A 67 -10.07 3.39 -7.48
CA GLY A 67 -8.81 4.04 -7.83
C GLY A 67 -8.98 5.43 -8.45
N ALA A 68 -7.94 6.26 -8.33
CA ALA A 68 -7.85 7.58 -8.94
C ALA A 68 -7.39 7.54 -10.42
N GLY A 69 -7.22 6.35 -11.00
CA GLY A 69 -6.72 6.19 -12.37
C GLY A 69 -5.34 6.82 -12.57
N THR A 70 -5.15 7.50 -13.69
CA THR A 70 -3.93 8.23 -14.02
C THR A 70 -4.06 9.74 -13.79
N GLU A 71 -4.93 10.16 -12.86
CA GLU A 71 -5.18 11.56 -12.52
C GLU A 71 -4.48 11.94 -11.20
N PRO A 72 -3.31 12.59 -11.24
CA PRO A 72 -2.54 12.90 -10.03
C PRO A 72 -3.29 13.83 -9.07
N GLU A 73 -4.04 14.79 -9.61
CA GLU A 73 -4.84 15.75 -8.83
C GLU A 73 -5.96 15.06 -8.05
N LEU A 74 -6.59 14.04 -8.65
CA LEU A 74 -7.59 13.22 -7.98
C LEU A 74 -6.95 12.38 -6.87
N GLY A 75 -5.77 11.83 -7.12
CA GLY A 75 -4.97 11.12 -6.12
C GLY A 75 -4.55 12.01 -4.94
N GLU A 76 -4.14 13.25 -5.21
CA GLU A 76 -3.84 14.25 -4.18
C GLU A 76 -5.09 14.52 -3.33
N ARG A 77 -6.25 14.79 -3.95
CA ARG A 77 -7.50 15.04 -3.23
C ARG A 77 -7.87 13.88 -2.32
N CYS A 78 -7.79 12.64 -2.83
CA CYS A 78 -8.08 11.44 -2.05
C CYS A 78 -7.15 11.24 -0.84
N THR A 79 -5.93 11.77 -0.90
CA THR A 79 -4.93 11.65 0.16
C THR A 79 -5.07 12.75 1.21
N ARG A 80 -5.60 13.91 0.82
CA ARG A 80 -5.76 15.08 1.69
C ARG A 80 -7.02 14.98 2.57
N GLU A 81 -8.08 14.35 2.06
CA GLU A 81 -9.32 14.05 2.80
C GLU A 81 -9.11 12.96 3.86
#